data_AF-A0A7R9LWE1-F1
#
_entry.id   AF-A0A7R9LWE1-F1
#
_cell.length_a   1.000
_cell.length_b   1.000
_cell.length_c   1.000
_cell.angle_alpha   90.00
_cell.angle_beta   90.00
_cell.angle_gamma   90.00
#
_symmetry.space_group_name_H-M   'P 1'
#
loop_
_entity.id
_entity.type
_entity.pdbx_description
1 polymer ?
#
loop_
_entity_poly.entity_id
_entity_poly.type
_entity_poly.pdbx_seq_one_letter_code
_entity_poly.pdbx_strand_id
1 'polypeptide(L)'
;MPRLRPKPKTITGHIDGRKYSSLWFAVKAVHSSKLLANNSSQLNHNYLSFNGFMDNKAEDGLKNLSLNHMDSSDDNCDQQMATNQRNVSKDSGVKVVEVNDKMALVLVANEDLEYELGCGCVRFTLLSHNFDVHMNGFTLTTDKSVEMMAVFGHKVTIKCQNNGHNAQTINDLMTKVETLGAKDSEAVMSQLKDNLCVILVEKLCLSSLLYLETVDNFKPLSMKSESTWFDMRSVGTNGFESIKVWDKLFDDLQFGANDVIVVTGGTNVGKSSLIRHLINRYLNKRDTECMYLDCDPGQSEFSTSAQLGLTRIQSPVLCSTAMNVIKHKPLMACSVGATTPSKAANLYISSVYNLVNFYQKDLQSKGPLFVNTMGWTRDLGLALLTDTIKIALPTHVIQMNSTADQSVNIGFDLTPESVKRFNGYRYSGSDRTRSLKYKLSIIESNNKRSKKSQTTRDLQQLSYMSQMPDIAFKPFFAMTPYK
;
A
#
# COMPACT_ATOMS: atom_id res chain seq x y z
N MET A 1 -1.49 63.66 21.94
CA MET A 1 -1.91 62.71 23.00
C MET A 1 -2.35 61.40 22.36
N PRO A 2 -1.83 60.24 22.80
CA PRO A 2 -2.04 58.95 22.15
C PRO A 2 -3.38 58.31 22.56
N ARG A 3 -4.13 57.76 21.60
CA ARG A 3 -5.31 56.91 21.89
C ARG A 3 -4.89 55.45 21.94
N LEU A 4 -5.18 54.85 23.10
CA LEU A 4 -4.86 53.50 23.55
C LEU A 4 -5.44 52.41 22.63
N ARG A 5 -4.62 51.41 22.27
CA ARG A 5 -5.09 50.12 21.75
C ARG A 5 -5.58 49.25 22.92
N PRO A 6 -6.72 48.55 22.83
CA PRO A 6 -7.18 47.67 23.89
C PRO A 6 -6.33 46.39 23.95
N LYS A 7 -5.95 45.99 25.17
CA LYS A 7 -5.30 44.70 25.47
C LYS A 7 -6.29 43.54 25.25
N PRO A 8 -5.86 42.37 24.73
CA PRO A 8 -6.71 41.19 24.64
C PRO A 8 -7.04 40.64 26.03
N LYS A 9 -8.33 40.40 26.29
CA LYS A 9 -8.83 39.75 27.50
C LYS A 9 -8.49 38.26 27.47
N THR A 10 -7.81 37.79 28.51
CA THR A 10 -7.68 36.38 28.86
C THR A 10 -9.06 35.82 29.23
N ILE A 11 -9.56 34.88 28.44
CA ILE A 11 -10.70 34.04 28.83
C ILE A 11 -10.11 32.80 29.50
N THR A 12 -10.17 32.76 30.82
CA THR A 12 -9.92 31.55 31.61
C THR A 12 -11.19 30.70 31.61
N GLY A 13 -11.16 29.60 30.86
CA GLY A 13 -12.16 28.53 30.94
C GLY A 13 -11.49 27.25 31.44
N HIS A 14 -11.91 26.76 32.60
CA HIS A 14 -11.54 25.45 33.12
C HIS A 14 -12.04 24.36 32.18
N ILE A 15 -11.13 23.47 31.74
CA ILE A 15 -11.48 22.16 31.20
C ILE A 15 -10.77 21.12 32.07
N ASP A 16 -11.60 20.20 32.56
CA ASP A 16 -11.26 19.08 33.43
C ASP A 16 -10.07 18.26 32.96
N GLY A 17 -9.29 17.84 33.95
CA GLY A 17 -8.08 17.06 33.79
C GLY A 17 -8.33 15.68 33.18
N ARG A 18 -7.73 15.47 32.00
CA ARG A 18 -7.16 14.17 31.64
C ARG A 18 -5.70 14.40 31.24
N LYS A 19 -4.79 13.83 32.02
CA LYS A 19 -3.35 13.82 31.76
C LYS A 19 -3.09 13.12 30.42
N TYR A 20 -2.71 13.86 29.38
CA TYR A 20 -1.93 13.29 28.28
C TYR A 20 -0.47 13.36 28.71
N SER A 21 0.13 12.22 29.03
CA SER A 21 1.58 12.13 29.21
C SER A 21 2.26 12.44 27.89
N SER A 22 2.97 13.56 27.86
CA SER A 22 3.90 13.92 26.80
C SER A 22 5.01 12.86 26.68
N LEU A 23 4.89 11.93 25.73
CA LEU A 23 6.02 11.11 25.31
C LEU A 23 6.96 11.99 24.46
N TRP A 24 7.95 12.57 25.14
CA TRP A 24 9.16 13.06 24.50
C TRP A 24 9.99 11.84 24.06
N PHE A 25 10.01 11.55 22.76
CA PHE A 25 10.95 10.57 22.21
C PHE A 25 12.33 11.23 22.06
N ALA A 26 13.22 10.95 23.00
CA ALA A 26 14.65 11.15 22.83
C ALA A 26 15.17 10.09 21.85
N VAL A 27 15.39 10.48 20.60
CA VAL A 27 16.07 9.63 19.61
C VAL A 27 17.52 9.45 20.05
N LYS A 28 17.93 8.20 20.27
CA LYS A 28 19.33 7.79 20.48
C LYS A 28 20.10 7.97 19.16
N ALA A 29 20.46 9.22 18.84
CA ALA A 29 21.29 9.60 17.71
C ALA A 29 22.77 9.27 17.96
N VAL A 30 23.12 7.98 18.07
CA VAL A 30 24.52 7.55 18.30
C VAL A 30 25.08 6.66 17.19
N HIS A 31 24.27 6.18 16.23
CA HIS A 31 24.80 5.39 15.09
C HIS A 31 24.78 6.08 13.73
N SER A 32 24.01 7.15 13.55
CA SER A 32 23.91 7.87 12.27
C SER A 32 25.05 8.88 12.05
N SER A 33 25.71 9.31 13.12
CA SER A 33 26.75 10.36 13.08
C SER A 33 28.07 9.88 12.46
N LYS A 34 28.34 8.56 12.44
CA LYS A 34 29.54 7.99 11.81
C LYS A 34 29.43 7.83 10.29
N LEU A 35 28.21 7.71 9.75
CA LEU A 35 27.97 7.57 8.31
C LEU A 35 27.94 8.93 7.58
N LEU A 36 27.56 10.00 8.27
CA LEU A 36 27.53 11.36 7.72
C LEU A 36 28.86 12.11 7.84
N ALA A 37 29.81 11.63 8.66
CA ALA A 37 31.11 12.27 8.86
C ALA A 37 32.15 11.97 7.78
N ASN A 38 31.91 10.99 6.89
CA ASN A 38 32.89 10.59 5.85
C ASN A 38 32.68 11.27 4.49
N ASN A 39 31.71 12.18 4.34
CA ASN A 39 31.40 12.83 3.05
C ASN A 39 31.15 14.35 3.18
N SER A 40 32.00 15.06 3.93
CA SER A 40 31.95 16.53 3.95
C SER A 40 33.31 17.15 4.28
N SER A 41 34.28 17.01 3.38
CA SER A 41 35.33 18.02 3.25
C SER A 41 34.79 19.15 2.36
N GLN A 42 35.00 20.38 2.81
CA GLN A 42 34.52 21.64 2.23
C GLN A 42 33.05 21.99 2.53
N LEU A 43 32.84 22.77 3.58
CA LEU A 43 32.24 24.11 3.47
C LEU A 43 32.46 24.88 4.77
N ASN A 44 32.90 26.12 4.58
CA ASN A 44 33.38 27.05 5.59
C ASN A 44 32.23 27.85 6.22
N HIS A 45 32.45 28.18 7.49
CA HIS A 45 32.00 29.36 8.23
C HIS A 45 30.59 29.47 8.85
N ASN A 46 30.68 29.68 10.17
CA ASN A 46 29.90 30.55 11.05
C ASN A 46 28.50 30.06 11.47
N TYR A 47 28.37 29.65 12.73
CA TYR A 47 27.55 30.38 13.72
C TYR A 47 27.89 29.94 15.16
N LEU A 48 27.74 30.90 16.05
CA LEU A 48 28.30 31.01 17.40
C LEU A 48 27.85 29.94 18.40
N SER A 49 28.82 29.55 19.23
CA SER A 49 28.68 28.81 20.49
C SER A 49 27.87 29.57 21.54
N PHE A 50 26.94 28.89 22.22
CA PHE A 50 26.50 29.26 23.56
C PHE A 50 26.62 28.04 24.48
N ASN A 51 27.71 28.01 25.23
CA ASN A 51 27.87 27.18 26.42
C ASN A 51 27.18 27.87 27.60
N GLY A 52 26.43 27.12 28.40
CA GLY A 52 25.95 27.62 29.68
C GLY A 52 25.08 26.63 30.45
N PHE A 53 25.63 26.11 31.54
CA PHE A 53 24.98 25.44 32.67
C PHE A 53 24.60 23.96 32.54
N MET A 54 25.59 23.14 32.89
CA MET A 54 25.41 21.92 33.68
C MET A 54 24.96 22.26 35.10
N ASP A 55 24.00 21.52 35.64
CA ASP A 55 24.00 21.19 37.06
C ASP A 55 23.42 19.78 37.28
N ASN A 56 24.26 18.94 37.88
CA ASN A 56 23.95 17.60 38.37
C ASN A 56 23.19 17.71 39.69
N LYS A 57 22.17 16.88 39.92
CA LYS A 57 21.96 16.20 41.22
C LYS A 57 20.80 15.19 41.22
N ALA A 58 21.13 14.05 41.84
CA ALA A 58 20.31 13.21 42.70
C ALA A 58 19.41 12.14 42.05
N GLU A 59 19.99 10.94 41.98
CA GLU A 59 19.33 9.68 42.29
C GLU A 59 18.75 9.66 43.73
N ASP A 60 17.74 8.79 43.90
CA ASP A 60 17.21 8.17 45.14
C ASP A 60 15.84 8.63 45.69
N GLY A 61 14.92 7.66 45.72
CA GLY A 61 13.99 7.46 46.84
C GLY A 61 12.49 7.59 46.55
N LEU A 62 11.72 6.63 47.11
CA LEU A 62 10.24 6.51 47.25
C LEU A 62 9.58 5.75 46.08
N LYS A 63 9.34 4.42 46.11
CA LYS A 63 8.75 3.53 47.13
C LYS A 63 7.44 4.02 47.76
N ASN A 64 6.42 3.20 47.54
CA ASN A 64 5.14 3.06 48.26
C ASN A 64 4.07 4.13 48.05
N LEU A 65 3.05 3.76 47.26
CA LEU A 65 1.65 4.04 47.58
C LEU A 65 0.80 2.89 47.04
N SER A 66 0.62 1.88 47.89
CA SER A 66 -0.47 0.91 47.82
C SER A 66 -1.65 1.46 48.61
N LEU A 67 -2.85 1.47 48.02
CA LEU A 67 -4.11 1.38 48.76
C LEU A 67 -5.14 0.65 47.89
N ASN A 68 -5.59 -0.47 48.44
CA ASN A 68 -6.69 -1.35 48.04
C ASN A 68 -8.03 -0.56 48.05
N HIS A 69 -9.17 -0.97 47.50
CA HIS A 69 -9.78 -2.31 47.48
C HIS A 69 -11.11 -2.28 46.67
N MET A 70 -11.56 -3.49 46.31
CA MET A 70 -12.94 -3.98 46.03
C MET A 70 -13.46 -3.81 44.59
N ASP A 71 -13.44 -4.87 43.77
CA ASP A 71 -14.13 -6.19 43.82
C ASP A 71 -15.48 -6.16 43.08
N SER A 72 -15.51 -6.84 41.94
CA SER A 72 -16.44 -7.95 41.71
C SER A 72 -15.94 -8.80 40.54
N SER A 73 -15.69 -10.06 40.89
CA SER A 73 -15.49 -11.25 40.07
C SER A 73 -16.61 -11.43 39.03
N ASP A 74 -16.41 -12.10 37.89
CA ASP A 74 -16.18 -13.55 37.86
C ASP A 74 -15.18 -14.03 36.81
N ASP A 75 -14.36 -14.96 37.31
CA ASP A 75 -13.26 -15.69 36.72
C ASP A 75 -13.69 -16.85 35.80
N ASN A 76 -12.64 -17.42 35.19
CA ASN A 76 -12.53 -18.73 34.55
C ASN A 76 -12.88 -18.84 33.07
N CYS A 77 -11.83 -18.69 32.24
CA CYS A 77 -11.49 -19.80 31.35
C CYS A 77 -9.97 -19.97 31.28
N ASP A 78 -9.56 -21.03 31.99
CA ASP A 78 -8.30 -21.73 32.06
C ASP A 78 -7.21 -21.44 31.02
N GLN A 79 -6.01 -21.30 31.60
CA GLN A 79 -4.73 -21.62 30.99
C GLN A 79 -4.76 -23.02 30.36
N GLN A 80 -4.97 -23.08 29.05
CA GLN A 80 -4.40 -24.15 28.23
C GLN A 80 -3.21 -23.57 27.47
N MET A 81 -2.02 -23.83 28.04
CA MET A 81 -0.81 -24.00 27.25
C MET A 81 -1.02 -25.18 26.30
N ALA A 82 -1.74 -24.94 25.20
CA ALA A 82 -1.67 -25.79 24.04
C ALA A 82 -0.33 -25.51 23.37
N THR A 83 0.59 -26.46 23.53
CA THR A 83 1.68 -26.75 22.61
C THR A 83 1.12 -26.84 21.19
N ASN A 84 0.93 -25.69 20.57
CA ASN A 84 0.68 -25.56 19.15
C ASN A 84 2.01 -25.82 18.44
N GLN A 85 2.43 -27.09 18.41
CA GLN A 85 3.12 -27.63 17.25
C GLN A 85 2.16 -27.48 16.05
N ARG A 86 2.08 -26.26 15.52
CA ARG A 86 1.47 -26.02 14.22
C ARG A 86 2.37 -26.75 13.23
N ASN A 87 1.78 -27.70 12.52
CA ASN A 87 2.30 -28.30 11.30
C ASN A 87 3.00 -27.22 10.46
N VAL A 88 4.33 -27.16 10.59
CA VAL A 88 5.19 -26.53 9.62
C VAL A 88 5.04 -27.44 8.41
N SER A 89 4.29 -26.99 7.40
CA SER A 89 4.31 -27.61 6.10
C SER A 89 5.77 -27.59 5.63
N LYS A 90 6.47 -28.70 5.82
CA LYS A 90 7.68 -29.04 5.09
C LYS A 90 7.29 -29.09 3.61
N ASP A 91 8.13 -28.52 2.74
CA ASP A 91 7.93 -28.19 1.33
C ASP A 91 7.23 -26.85 1.06
N SER A 92 7.96 -25.76 1.25
CA SER A 92 7.70 -24.53 0.52
C SER A 92 8.33 -24.64 -0.86
N GLY A 93 7.53 -24.58 -1.94
CA GLY A 93 8.01 -24.44 -3.32
C GLY A 93 8.81 -23.14 -3.60
N VAL A 94 9.27 -22.43 -2.57
CA VAL A 94 10.26 -21.35 -2.67
C VAL A 94 11.34 -21.54 -1.64
N LYS A 95 12.56 -21.24 -2.05
CA LYS A 95 13.72 -21.14 -1.18
C LYS A 95 14.36 -19.77 -1.34
N VAL A 96 14.68 -19.16 -0.21
CA VAL A 96 15.46 -17.93 -0.13
C VAL A 96 16.87 -18.28 0.30
N VAL A 97 17.86 -17.81 -0.46
CA VAL A 97 19.29 -18.01 -0.21
C VAL A 97 19.94 -16.64 -0.12
N GLU A 98 20.26 -16.18 1.08
CA GLU A 98 21.01 -14.93 1.25
C GLU A 98 22.44 -15.11 0.75
N VAL A 99 22.86 -14.23 -0.17
CA VAL A 99 24.22 -14.18 -0.69
C VAL A 99 25.08 -13.28 0.19
N ASN A 100 24.53 -12.13 0.59
CA ASN A 100 25.13 -11.19 1.54
C ASN A 100 24.04 -10.29 2.16
N ASP A 101 24.44 -9.19 2.82
CA ASP A 101 23.58 -8.22 3.50
C ASP A 101 22.69 -7.37 2.56
N LYS A 102 22.89 -7.49 1.24
CA LYS A 102 22.20 -6.72 0.20
C LYS A 102 21.62 -7.56 -0.93
N MET A 103 21.96 -8.84 -1.03
CA MET A 103 21.54 -9.70 -2.14
C MET A 103 21.09 -11.07 -1.65
N ALA A 104 19.96 -11.52 -2.20
CA ALA A 104 19.41 -12.84 -1.97
C ALA A 104 18.94 -13.43 -3.29
N LEU A 105 18.94 -14.76 -3.39
CA LEU A 105 18.35 -15.50 -4.49
C LEU A 105 17.04 -16.11 -4.01
N VAL A 106 15.99 -15.87 -4.77
CA VAL A 106 14.71 -16.54 -4.63
C VAL A 106 14.65 -17.62 -5.70
N LEU A 107 14.61 -18.85 -5.24
CA LEU A 107 14.45 -20.03 -6.07
C LEU A 107 12.99 -20.45 -6.00
N VAL A 108 12.29 -20.43 -7.12
CA VAL A 108 10.86 -20.77 -7.20
C VAL A 108 10.73 -22.11 -7.89
N ALA A 109 10.12 -23.08 -7.21
CA ALA A 109 9.64 -24.30 -7.83
C ALA A 109 8.47 -23.97 -8.76
N ASN A 110 8.22 -24.82 -9.77
CA ASN A 110 7.17 -24.61 -10.76
C ASN A 110 5.77 -24.82 -10.16
N GLU A 111 5.36 -23.92 -9.26
CA GLU A 111 4.11 -23.94 -8.54
C GLU A 111 3.48 -22.54 -8.53
N ASP A 112 2.16 -22.52 -8.68
CA ASP A 112 1.34 -21.33 -8.52
C ASP A 112 1.19 -21.06 -7.01
N LEU A 113 2.02 -20.19 -6.43
CA LEU A 113 1.99 -19.87 -4.99
C LEU A 113 1.78 -18.36 -4.68
N GLU A 114 1.00 -18.07 -3.66
CA GLU A 114 0.90 -16.73 -3.05
C GLU A 114 2.03 -16.59 -2.04
N TYR A 115 2.75 -15.49 -2.11
CA TYR A 115 3.85 -15.18 -1.20
C TYR A 115 3.55 -13.94 -0.39
N GLU A 116 4.02 -13.94 0.84
CA GLU A 116 4.03 -12.75 1.68
C GLU A 116 5.46 -12.23 1.81
N LEU A 117 5.69 -11.00 1.35
CA LEU A 117 6.91 -10.26 1.60
C LEU A 117 6.82 -9.64 3.01
N GLY A 118 7.77 -9.96 3.88
CA GLY A 118 7.78 -9.48 5.26
C GLY A 118 7.81 -7.95 5.36
N CYS A 119 8.94 -7.34 5.03
CA CYS A 119 9.13 -5.88 4.97
C CYS A 119 10.38 -5.57 4.15
N GLY A 120 10.50 -4.34 3.68
CA GLY A 120 11.68 -3.86 2.97
C GLY A 120 11.36 -3.23 1.62
N CYS A 121 12.41 -2.68 1.02
CA CYS A 121 12.43 -2.20 -0.36
C CYS A 121 13.40 -3.09 -1.13
N VAL A 122 12.91 -3.77 -2.16
CA VAL A 122 13.72 -4.73 -2.92
C VAL A 122 13.49 -4.58 -4.42
N ARG A 123 14.50 -4.93 -5.21
CA ARG A 123 14.39 -5.11 -6.65
C ARG A 123 14.45 -6.59 -6.97
N PHE A 124 13.47 -7.07 -7.74
CA PHE A 124 13.45 -8.40 -8.32
C PHE A 124 13.94 -8.35 -9.76
N THR A 125 14.89 -9.22 -10.11
CA THR A 125 15.43 -9.39 -11.46
C THR A 125 15.43 -10.88 -11.79
N LEU A 126 14.75 -11.27 -12.88
CA LEU A 126 14.74 -12.68 -13.30
C LEU A 126 16.07 -13.03 -13.97
N LEU A 127 16.71 -14.10 -13.52
CA LEU A 127 17.99 -14.57 -14.07
C LEU A 127 17.85 -15.77 -15.02
N SER A 128 16.67 -16.41 -15.07
CA SER A 128 16.42 -17.60 -15.88
C SER A 128 15.65 -17.27 -17.16
N HIS A 129 16.23 -17.53 -18.34
CA HIS A 129 15.66 -17.13 -19.63
C HIS A 129 14.44 -17.95 -20.09
N ASN A 130 14.24 -19.15 -19.54
CA ASN A 130 13.17 -20.06 -19.96
C ASN A 130 11.87 -19.90 -19.14
N PHE A 131 11.79 -18.89 -18.28
CA PHE A 131 10.69 -18.70 -17.36
C PHE A 131 10.10 -17.30 -17.51
N ASP A 132 8.80 -17.22 -17.28
CA ASP A 132 8.11 -15.96 -17.00
C ASP A 132 7.62 -15.99 -15.55
N VAL A 133 7.78 -14.88 -14.85
CA VAL A 133 7.32 -14.72 -13.47
C VAL A 133 6.21 -13.69 -13.42
N HIS A 134 4.97 -14.13 -13.18
CA HIS A 134 3.83 -13.22 -13.07
C HIS A 134 3.63 -12.78 -11.62
N MET A 135 3.65 -11.47 -11.38
CA MET A 135 3.51 -10.82 -10.08
C MET A 135 2.32 -9.85 -10.10
N ASN A 136 1.17 -10.23 -9.52
CA ASN A 136 -0.05 -9.40 -9.49
C ASN A 136 -0.36 -8.65 -10.82
N GLY A 137 -0.33 -9.37 -11.94
CA GLY A 137 -0.61 -8.83 -13.27
C GLY A 137 0.60 -8.28 -14.02
N PHE A 138 1.77 -8.15 -13.40
CA PHE A 138 3.01 -7.81 -14.08
C PHE A 138 3.77 -9.08 -14.47
N THR A 139 4.26 -9.20 -15.70
CA THR A 139 5.16 -10.30 -16.09
C THR A 139 6.60 -9.82 -16.06
N LEU A 140 7.40 -10.41 -15.16
CA LEU A 140 8.83 -10.24 -15.05
C LEU A 140 9.56 -11.24 -15.96
N THR A 141 10.25 -10.69 -16.95
CA THR A 141 11.12 -11.35 -17.93
C THR A 141 12.58 -10.97 -17.67
N THR A 142 13.56 -11.65 -18.28
CA THR A 142 14.99 -11.40 -18.02
C THR A 142 15.53 -10.04 -18.44
N ASP A 143 14.82 -9.32 -19.31
CA ASP A 143 15.13 -7.95 -19.73
C ASP A 143 14.55 -6.89 -18.79
N LYS A 144 13.71 -7.29 -17.82
CA LYS A 144 13.02 -6.40 -16.90
C LYS A 144 13.49 -6.61 -15.47
N SER A 145 13.38 -5.56 -14.69
CA SER A 145 13.43 -5.64 -13.23
C SER A 145 12.23 -4.91 -12.65
N VAL A 146 11.83 -5.27 -11.43
CA VAL A 146 10.72 -4.62 -10.77
C VAL A 146 10.98 -4.37 -9.30
N GLU A 147 10.63 -3.18 -8.84
CA GLU A 147 10.79 -2.78 -7.45
C GLU A 147 9.50 -3.02 -6.66
N MET A 148 9.67 -3.68 -5.52
CA MET A 148 8.62 -4.02 -4.58
C MET A 148 8.96 -3.44 -3.21
N MET A 149 7.96 -2.82 -2.58
CA MET A 149 8.13 -2.15 -1.30
C MET A 149 7.01 -2.54 -0.35
N ALA A 150 7.37 -2.99 0.84
CA ALA A 150 6.43 -3.40 1.88
C ALA A 150 6.86 -2.86 3.24
N VAL A 151 5.95 -2.20 3.94
CA VAL A 151 6.15 -1.87 5.37
C VAL A 151 5.83 -3.09 6.25
N PHE A 152 4.83 -3.87 5.86
CA PHE A 152 4.35 -5.00 6.63
C PHE A 152 3.62 -6.01 5.73
N GLY A 153 4.06 -7.27 5.72
CA GLY A 153 3.36 -8.45 5.23
C GLY A 153 2.62 -8.23 3.91
N HIS A 154 3.31 -7.70 2.89
CA HIS A 154 2.67 -7.42 1.60
C HIS A 154 2.58 -8.71 0.79
N LYS A 155 1.34 -9.16 0.55
CA LYS A 155 1.08 -10.32 -0.27
C LYS A 155 1.25 -10.00 -1.75
N VAL A 156 2.03 -10.83 -2.42
CA VAL A 156 2.16 -10.86 -3.87
C VAL A 156 2.00 -12.30 -4.34
N THR A 157 1.14 -12.48 -5.32
CA THR A 157 1.03 -13.76 -6.00
C THR A 157 2.15 -13.86 -7.02
N ILE A 158 2.95 -14.92 -6.94
CA ILE A 158 4.01 -15.19 -7.90
C ILE A 158 3.66 -16.48 -8.62
N LYS A 159 3.43 -16.37 -9.92
CA LYS A 159 3.24 -17.51 -10.80
C LYS A 159 4.52 -17.74 -11.59
N CYS A 160 5.12 -18.91 -11.46
CA CYS A 160 6.20 -19.32 -12.32
C CYS A 160 5.65 -20.24 -13.40
N GLN A 161 5.84 -19.90 -14.68
CA GLN A 161 5.46 -20.80 -15.78
C GLN A 161 6.73 -21.44 -16.34
N ASN A 162 6.94 -22.74 -16.05
CA ASN A 162 8.03 -23.54 -16.60
C ASN A 162 7.70 -24.02 -18.01
N ASN A 163 8.66 -23.89 -18.93
CA ASN A 163 8.54 -24.34 -20.31
C ASN A 163 9.16 -25.73 -20.58
N GLY A 164 9.63 -26.50 -19.58
CA GLY A 164 10.24 -27.81 -19.89
C GLY A 164 10.67 -28.81 -18.80
N HIS A 165 10.53 -28.57 -17.49
CA HIS A 165 11.10 -29.49 -16.45
C HIS A 165 10.09 -30.02 -15.40
N ASN A 166 10.40 -31.17 -14.80
CA ASN A 166 9.59 -31.83 -13.77
C ASN A 166 9.92 -31.34 -12.34
N ALA A 167 8.99 -31.56 -11.39
CA ALA A 167 9.09 -31.06 -10.01
C ALA A 167 10.16 -31.75 -9.13
N GLN A 168 10.49 -33.02 -9.40
CA GLN A 168 11.47 -33.77 -8.61
C GLN A 168 12.89 -33.22 -8.80
N THR A 169 13.27 -32.92 -10.05
CA THR A 169 14.57 -32.32 -10.38
C THR A 169 14.77 -30.96 -9.71
N ILE A 170 13.70 -30.18 -9.56
CA ILE A 170 13.72 -28.89 -8.88
C ILE A 170 14.07 -29.06 -7.40
N ASN A 171 13.45 -30.01 -6.70
CA ASN A 171 13.73 -30.24 -5.28
C ASN A 171 15.18 -30.69 -5.06
N ASP A 172 15.71 -31.56 -5.91
CA ASP A 172 17.10 -32.01 -5.82
C ASP A 172 18.10 -30.86 -6.01
N LEU A 173 17.81 -29.93 -6.94
CA LEU A 173 18.61 -28.73 -7.13
C LEU A 173 18.55 -27.79 -5.92
N MET A 174 17.36 -27.60 -5.36
CA MET A 174 17.15 -26.79 -4.16
C MET A 174 17.97 -27.30 -2.97
N THR A 175 17.98 -28.62 -2.74
CA THR A 175 18.80 -29.26 -1.70
C THR A 175 20.31 -29.08 -1.96
N LYS A 176 20.76 -29.17 -3.22
CA LYS A 176 22.17 -28.88 -3.56
C LYS A 176 22.57 -27.46 -3.20
N VAL A 177 21.70 -26.47 -3.46
CA VAL A 177 22.00 -25.07 -3.09
C VAL A 177 22.13 -24.89 -1.59
N GLU A 178 21.29 -25.57 -0.78
CA GLU A 178 21.40 -25.56 0.68
C GLU A 178 22.76 -26.05 1.16
N THR A 179 23.30 -27.10 0.51
CA THR A 179 24.61 -27.67 0.88
C THR A 179 25.81 -26.84 0.44
N LEU A 180 25.68 -26.06 -0.64
CA LEU A 180 26.78 -25.27 -1.21
C LEU A 180 27.03 -23.97 -0.43
N GLY A 181 26.00 -23.39 0.18
CA GLY A 181 26.11 -22.11 0.89
C GLY A 181 26.55 -20.94 0.00
N ALA A 182 26.64 -19.74 0.57
CA ALA A 182 26.93 -18.49 -0.17
C ALA A 182 28.37 -18.37 -0.73
N LYS A 183 29.22 -19.39 -0.61
CA LYS A 183 30.68 -19.26 -0.84
C LYS A 183 31.08 -19.21 -2.32
N ASP A 184 30.22 -19.66 -3.24
CA ASP A 184 30.54 -19.68 -4.67
C ASP A 184 29.29 -19.36 -5.53
N SER A 185 28.73 -18.17 -5.31
CA SER A 185 27.50 -17.73 -5.97
C SER A 185 27.56 -17.79 -7.50
N GLU A 186 28.72 -17.58 -8.11
CA GLU A 186 28.90 -17.60 -9.56
C GLU A 186 28.83 -19.04 -10.12
N ALA A 187 29.46 -20.01 -9.45
CA ALA A 187 29.38 -21.42 -9.80
C ALA A 187 27.95 -21.97 -9.62
N VAL A 188 27.29 -21.63 -8.52
CA VAL A 188 25.88 -22.01 -8.25
C VAL A 188 24.96 -21.42 -9.32
N MET A 189 25.11 -20.14 -9.65
CA MET A 189 24.30 -19.47 -10.67
C MET A 189 24.49 -20.07 -12.06
N SER A 190 25.69 -20.52 -12.41
CA SER A 190 25.94 -21.18 -13.71
C SER A 190 25.21 -22.52 -13.86
N GLN A 191 25.01 -23.26 -12.77
CA GLN A 191 24.36 -24.58 -12.79
C GLN A 191 22.83 -24.51 -12.70
N LEU A 192 22.28 -23.44 -12.12
CA LEU A 192 20.84 -23.32 -11.83
C LEU A 192 20.01 -22.68 -12.95
N LYS A 193 20.61 -21.76 -13.73
CA LYS A 193 19.89 -20.88 -14.69
C LYS A 193 19.05 -21.64 -15.73
N ASP A 194 19.46 -22.85 -16.10
CA ASP A 194 18.80 -23.60 -17.17
C ASP A 194 17.61 -24.44 -16.67
N ASN A 195 17.56 -24.79 -15.37
CA ASN A 195 16.62 -25.80 -14.84
C ASN A 195 15.67 -25.27 -13.76
N LEU A 196 15.94 -24.08 -13.21
CA LEU A 196 15.21 -23.51 -12.08
C LEU A 196 14.87 -22.05 -12.34
N CYS A 197 13.72 -21.60 -11.89
CA CYS A 197 13.38 -20.18 -11.89
C CYS A 197 14.16 -19.48 -10.77
N VAL A 198 15.16 -18.70 -11.15
CA VAL A 198 16.03 -17.96 -10.23
C VAL A 198 15.75 -16.48 -10.35
N ILE A 199 15.32 -15.88 -9.25
CA ILE A 199 15.07 -14.44 -9.16
C ILE A 199 16.11 -13.85 -8.21
N LEU A 200 16.90 -12.92 -8.72
CA LEU A 200 17.78 -12.09 -7.90
C LEU A 200 16.95 -11.04 -7.16
N VAL A 201 17.20 -10.93 -5.87
CA VAL A 201 16.60 -9.92 -5.00
C VAL A 201 17.69 -9.03 -4.45
N GLU A 202 17.63 -7.75 -4.79
CA GLU A 202 18.56 -6.73 -4.30
C GLU A 202 17.87 -5.84 -3.27
N LYS A 203 18.52 -5.63 -2.12
CA LYS A 203 18.09 -4.68 -1.09
C LYS A 203 18.27 -3.26 -1.60
N LEU A 204 17.20 -2.49 -1.58
CA LEU A 204 17.23 -1.06 -1.86
C LEU A 204 17.17 -0.28 -0.55
N CYS A 205 17.94 0.80 -0.46
CA CYS A 205 17.89 1.71 0.66
C CYS A 205 16.91 2.84 0.36
N LEU A 206 15.85 2.95 1.17
CA LEU A 206 14.90 4.06 1.11
C LEU A 206 14.87 4.76 2.47
N SER A 207 15.33 6.01 2.51
CA SER A 207 15.41 6.80 3.76
C SER A 207 14.05 6.94 4.46
N SER A 208 12.98 7.09 3.69
CA SER A 208 11.61 7.18 4.21
C SER A 208 11.14 5.87 4.90
N LEU A 209 11.69 4.72 4.51
CA LEU A 209 11.38 3.43 5.15
C LEU A 209 12.04 3.31 6.53
N LEU A 210 13.25 3.87 6.69
CA LEU A 210 13.97 3.88 7.97
C LEU A 210 13.12 4.54 9.08
N TYR A 211 12.37 5.59 8.75
CA TYR A 211 11.45 6.22 9.70
C TYR A 211 10.29 5.28 10.07
N LEU A 212 9.69 4.61 9.10
CA LEU A 212 8.57 3.68 9.33
C LEU A 212 8.98 2.48 10.17
N GLU A 213 10.19 1.97 9.98
CA GLU A 213 10.77 0.85 10.75
C GLU A 213 11.05 1.22 12.23
N THR A 214 11.24 2.51 12.55
CA THR A 214 11.50 2.95 13.93
C THR A 214 10.25 3.05 14.80
N VAL A 215 9.05 2.99 14.21
CA VAL A 215 7.81 3.13 14.96
C VAL A 215 7.44 1.77 15.55
N ASP A 216 7.61 1.60 16.87
CA ASP A 216 7.54 0.32 17.60
C ASP A 216 6.27 -0.53 17.32
N ASN A 217 5.15 0.11 17.01
CA ASN A 217 3.89 -0.58 16.66
C ASN A 217 3.90 -1.26 15.27
N PHE A 218 4.94 -1.03 14.46
CA PHE A 218 5.05 -1.54 13.10
C PHE A 218 6.22 -2.52 12.90
N LYS A 219 6.79 -3.05 13.99
CA LYS A 219 7.72 -4.18 13.89
C LYS A 219 7.05 -5.32 13.11
N PRO A 220 7.67 -5.85 12.06
CA PRO A 220 7.08 -6.91 11.26
C PRO A 220 6.76 -8.11 12.16
N LEU A 221 5.48 -8.47 12.29
CA LEU A 221 5.03 -9.67 13.02
C LEU A 221 5.63 -10.97 12.45
N SER A 222 6.27 -10.87 11.28
CA SER A 222 6.77 -11.97 10.47
C SER A 222 8.29 -12.16 10.54
N MET A 223 9.10 -11.14 10.87
CA MET A 223 10.55 -11.35 10.99
C MET A 223 10.82 -12.17 12.26
N LYS A 224 10.94 -13.49 12.07
CA LYS A 224 11.06 -14.49 13.14
C LYS A 224 12.43 -14.44 13.84
N SER A 225 13.38 -13.67 13.32
CA SER A 225 14.66 -13.42 13.96
C SER A 225 15.30 -12.15 13.38
N GLU A 226 16.15 -11.50 14.17
CA GLU A 226 17.02 -10.39 13.75
C GLU A 226 18.09 -10.80 12.70
N SER A 227 18.04 -12.04 12.18
CA SER A 227 19.16 -12.67 11.48
C SER A 227 19.07 -12.70 9.95
N THR A 228 17.94 -12.33 9.33
CA THR A 228 17.79 -12.30 7.86
C THR A 228 17.13 -10.99 7.43
N TRP A 229 17.65 -10.30 6.42
CA TRP A 229 17.11 -9.01 5.97
C TRP A 229 16.02 -9.16 4.90
N PHE A 230 15.92 -10.35 4.29
CA PHE A 230 14.89 -10.68 3.31
C PHE A 230 14.21 -11.99 3.67
N ASP A 231 12.87 -11.98 3.62
CA ASP A 231 12.07 -13.17 3.86
C ASP A 231 10.84 -13.15 2.97
N MET A 232 10.58 -14.29 2.33
CA MET A 232 9.46 -14.52 1.45
C MET A 232 8.89 -15.90 1.77
N ARG A 233 7.62 -15.93 2.17
CA ARG A 233 6.96 -17.16 2.62
C ARG A 233 5.75 -17.47 1.77
N SER A 234 5.61 -18.73 1.39
CA SER A 234 4.38 -19.22 0.77
C SER A 234 3.23 -19.15 1.78
N VAL A 235 2.08 -18.63 1.36
CA VAL A 235 0.86 -18.49 2.17
C VAL A 235 -0.36 -19.19 1.54
N GLY A 236 -0.14 -20.02 0.50
CA GLY A 236 -1.16 -20.86 -0.14
C GLY A 236 -1.51 -20.41 -1.57
N THR A 237 -2.62 -20.91 -2.11
CA THR A 237 -3.03 -20.70 -3.52
C THR A 237 -4.36 -19.95 -3.69
N ASN A 238 -4.95 -19.48 -2.60
CA ASN A 238 -6.31 -18.91 -2.58
C ASN A 238 -6.49 -17.67 -3.49
N GLY A 239 -5.42 -16.94 -3.83
CA GLY A 239 -5.46 -15.76 -4.69
C GLY A 239 -5.56 -16.05 -6.21
N PHE A 240 -5.21 -17.27 -6.65
CA PHE A 240 -5.03 -17.57 -8.08
C PHE A 240 -6.32 -17.63 -8.89
N GLU A 241 -7.43 -18.10 -8.31
CA GLU A 241 -8.71 -18.13 -9.01
C GLU A 241 -9.15 -16.72 -9.41
N SER A 242 -8.98 -15.75 -8.50
CA SER A 242 -9.27 -14.35 -8.79
C SER A 242 -8.39 -13.81 -9.92
N ILE A 243 -7.10 -14.15 -9.92
CA ILE A 243 -6.15 -13.72 -10.96
C ILE A 243 -6.54 -14.24 -12.35
N LYS A 244 -6.93 -15.53 -12.46
CA LYS A 244 -7.38 -16.10 -13.75
C LYS A 244 -8.60 -15.35 -14.30
N VAL A 245 -9.56 -15.01 -13.43
CA VAL A 245 -10.73 -14.21 -13.80
C VAL A 245 -10.30 -12.81 -14.24
N TRP A 246 -9.35 -12.18 -13.55
CA TRP A 246 -8.89 -10.83 -13.87
C TRP A 246 -8.05 -10.77 -15.16
N ASP A 247 -7.22 -11.78 -15.43
CA ASP A 247 -6.49 -11.90 -16.69
C ASP A 247 -7.44 -12.04 -17.87
N LYS A 248 -8.43 -12.94 -17.76
CA LYS A 248 -9.48 -13.09 -18.77
C LYS A 248 -10.23 -11.78 -18.97
N LEU A 249 -10.64 -11.11 -17.89
CA LEU A 249 -11.32 -9.81 -17.95
C LEU A 249 -10.48 -8.76 -18.69
N PHE A 250 -9.18 -8.69 -18.42
CA PHE A 250 -8.28 -7.76 -19.09
C PHE A 250 -8.21 -8.03 -20.61
N ASP A 251 -8.08 -9.30 -20.99
CA ASP A 251 -7.99 -9.71 -22.40
C ASP A 251 -9.32 -9.52 -23.15
N ASP A 252 -10.46 -9.75 -22.50
CA ASP A 252 -11.80 -9.55 -23.06
C ASP A 252 -12.13 -8.05 -23.25
N LEU A 253 -11.73 -7.19 -22.31
CA LEU A 253 -12.07 -5.77 -22.34
C LEU A 253 -11.21 -4.94 -23.30
N GLN A 254 -9.99 -5.38 -23.60
CA GLN A 254 -9.09 -4.78 -24.60
C GLN A 254 -8.91 -3.25 -24.44
N PHE A 255 -8.54 -2.79 -23.24
CA PHE A 255 -8.43 -1.36 -22.95
C PHE A 255 -7.57 -0.58 -23.95
N GLY A 256 -8.15 0.50 -24.50
CA GLY A 256 -7.53 1.48 -25.38
C GLY A 256 -6.81 2.61 -24.63
N ALA A 257 -6.14 3.48 -25.38
CA ALA A 257 -5.33 4.58 -24.82
C ALA A 257 -6.15 5.73 -24.20
N ASN A 258 -7.42 5.87 -24.58
CA ASN A 258 -8.31 6.95 -24.11
C ASN A 258 -9.47 6.41 -23.25
N ASP A 259 -9.40 5.13 -22.86
CA ASP A 259 -10.48 4.49 -22.12
C ASP A 259 -10.55 5.02 -20.70
N VAL A 260 -11.78 5.15 -20.21
CA VAL A 260 -12.08 5.44 -18.81
C VAL A 260 -12.77 4.21 -18.22
N ILE A 261 -12.13 3.60 -17.23
CA ILE A 261 -12.52 2.34 -16.59
C ILE A 261 -12.91 2.64 -15.15
N VAL A 262 -14.19 2.52 -14.83
CA VAL A 262 -14.68 2.69 -13.44
C VAL A 262 -14.87 1.32 -12.80
N VAL A 263 -14.20 1.09 -11.68
CA VAL A 263 -14.35 -0.14 -10.90
C VAL A 263 -15.13 0.15 -9.63
N THR A 264 -16.23 -0.58 -9.42
CA THR A 264 -17.18 -0.36 -8.33
C THR A 264 -17.62 -1.66 -7.66
N GLY A 265 -18.20 -1.55 -6.47
CA GLY A 265 -18.60 -2.69 -5.62
C GLY A 265 -18.44 -2.40 -4.13
N GLY A 266 -18.89 -3.36 -3.31
CA GLY A 266 -18.92 -3.25 -1.85
C GLY A 266 -17.56 -3.02 -1.19
N THR A 267 -17.58 -2.74 0.11
CA THR A 267 -16.34 -2.67 0.91
C THR A 267 -15.66 -4.05 0.94
N ASN A 268 -14.33 -4.09 0.84
CA ASN A 268 -13.51 -5.31 0.88
C ASN A 268 -13.71 -6.33 -0.25
N VAL A 269 -14.40 -5.99 -1.35
CA VAL A 269 -14.53 -6.92 -2.50
C VAL A 269 -13.26 -7.01 -3.37
N GLY A 270 -12.23 -6.20 -3.11
CA GLY A 270 -10.95 -6.26 -3.83
C GLY A 270 -10.80 -5.29 -5.01
N LYS A 271 -11.56 -4.18 -5.04
CA LYS A 271 -11.51 -3.17 -6.12
C LYS A 271 -10.11 -2.65 -6.39
N SER A 272 -9.41 -2.13 -5.37
CA SER A 272 -8.05 -1.61 -5.54
C SER A 272 -7.09 -2.70 -6.02
N SER A 273 -7.22 -3.93 -5.52
CA SER A 273 -6.39 -5.07 -5.99
C SER A 273 -6.63 -5.40 -7.46
N LEU A 274 -7.89 -5.43 -7.89
CA LEU A 274 -8.23 -5.61 -9.31
C LEU A 274 -7.62 -4.49 -10.14
N ILE A 275 -7.77 -3.22 -9.74
CA ILE A 275 -7.23 -2.10 -10.51
C ILE A 275 -5.70 -2.19 -10.60
N ARG A 276 -5.00 -2.52 -9.50
CA ARG A 276 -3.54 -2.75 -9.53
C ARG A 276 -3.18 -3.84 -10.54
N HIS A 277 -3.91 -4.96 -10.55
CA HIS A 277 -3.70 -6.05 -11.51
C HIS A 277 -3.88 -5.58 -12.96
N LEU A 278 -4.99 -4.90 -13.25
CA LEU A 278 -5.29 -4.40 -14.60
C LEU A 278 -4.27 -3.37 -15.07
N ILE A 279 -3.82 -2.47 -14.18
CA ILE A 279 -2.77 -1.49 -14.47
C ILE A 279 -1.46 -2.22 -14.76
N ASN A 280 -1.05 -3.16 -13.91
CA ASN A 280 0.20 -3.91 -14.11
C ASN A 280 0.21 -4.66 -15.46
N ARG A 281 -0.91 -5.28 -15.83
CA ARG A 281 -1.10 -5.90 -17.15
C ARG A 281 -1.01 -4.88 -18.28
N TYR A 282 -1.65 -3.72 -18.11
CA TYR A 282 -1.63 -2.65 -19.09
C TYR A 282 -0.21 -2.12 -19.35
N LEU A 283 0.51 -1.73 -18.28
CA LEU A 283 1.89 -1.26 -18.36
C LEU A 283 2.80 -2.30 -19.01
N ASN A 284 2.66 -3.57 -18.61
CA ASN A 284 3.51 -4.66 -19.11
C ASN A 284 3.27 -4.97 -20.60
N LYS A 285 2.02 -4.86 -21.08
CA LYS A 285 1.62 -5.15 -22.48
C LYS A 285 1.81 -3.97 -23.43
N ARG A 286 1.71 -2.73 -22.93
CA ARG A 286 1.72 -1.51 -23.75
C ARG A 286 2.98 -0.68 -23.62
N ASP A 287 3.80 -0.94 -22.61
CA ASP A 287 5.01 -0.18 -22.29
C ASP A 287 4.78 1.35 -22.28
N THR A 288 3.70 1.77 -21.61
CA THR A 288 3.24 3.17 -21.58
C THR A 288 2.69 3.53 -20.20
N GLU A 289 2.29 4.78 -20.00
CA GLU A 289 1.71 5.27 -18.76
C GLU A 289 0.17 5.17 -18.73
N CYS A 290 -0.40 5.20 -17.52
CA CYS A 290 -1.84 5.36 -17.32
C CYS A 290 -2.13 6.25 -16.12
N MET A 291 -3.39 6.65 -15.96
CA MET A 291 -3.86 7.48 -14.86
C MET A 291 -4.72 6.66 -13.90
N TYR A 292 -4.58 6.94 -12.61
CA TYR A 292 -5.38 6.36 -11.55
C TYR A 292 -6.08 7.47 -10.78
N LEU A 293 -7.42 7.44 -10.75
CA LEU A 293 -8.23 8.33 -9.93
C LEU A 293 -8.78 7.57 -8.74
N ASP A 294 -8.40 8.00 -7.55
CA ASP A 294 -8.93 7.48 -6.30
C ASP A 294 -10.11 8.30 -5.80
N CYS A 295 -11.29 7.68 -5.79
CA CYS A 295 -12.51 8.25 -5.22
C CYS A 295 -12.88 7.62 -3.86
N ASP A 296 -11.97 6.92 -3.17
CA ASP A 296 -12.16 6.43 -1.80
C ASP A 296 -11.38 7.30 -0.78
N PRO A 297 -12.08 8.15 0.01
CA PRO A 297 -11.42 8.99 1.01
C PRO A 297 -11.08 8.22 2.30
N GLY A 298 -11.62 7.01 2.49
CA GLY A 298 -11.44 6.22 3.69
C GLY A 298 -10.23 5.30 3.62
N GLN A 299 -9.92 4.78 2.44
CA GLN A 299 -8.77 3.91 2.17
C GLN A 299 -8.15 4.29 0.82
N SER A 300 -7.54 5.48 0.78
CA SER A 300 -6.85 5.95 -0.42
C SER A 300 -5.68 5.04 -0.80
N GLU A 301 -5.16 5.12 -2.02
CA GLU A 301 -4.12 4.24 -2.55
C GLU A 301 -2.75 4.94 -2.63
N PHE A 302 -2.74 6.12 -3.24
CA PHE A 302 -1.53 6.90 -3.56
C PHE A 302 -1.45 8.22 -2.79
N SER A 303 -2.42 8.47 -1.91
CA SER A 303 -2.51 9.68 -1.10
C SER A 303 -2.82 9.34 0.35
N THR A 304 -2.78 10.34 1.22
CA THR A 304 -3.27 10.17 2.60
C THR A 304 -4.79 10.04 2.63
N SER A 305 -5.33 9.46 3.69
CA SER A 305 -6.79 9.38 3.89
C SER A 305 -7.41 10.78 3.97
N ALA A 306 -8.72 10.86 3.75
CA ALA A 306 -9.48 12.11 3.61
C ALA A 306 -9.09 12.95 2.38
N GLN A 307 -8.43 12.34 1.39
CA GLN A 307 -8.14 12.96 0.10
C GLN A 307 -8.69 12.09 -1.04
N LEU A 308 -8.99 12.75 -2.16
CA LEU A 308 -9.13 12.11 -3.47
C LEU A 308 -7.91 12.48 -4.31
N GLY A 309 -7.40 11.58 -5.14
CA GLY A 309 -6.13 11.80 -5.85
C GLY A 309 -6.15 11.28 -7.28
N LEU A 310 -5.58 12.05 -8.20
CA LEU A 310 -5.28 11.62 -9.57
C LEU A 310 -3.76 11.42 -9.69
N THR A 311 -3.34 10.20 -9.97
CA THR A 311 -1.94 9.78 -9.97
C THR A 311 -1.57 9.25 -11.35
N ARG A 312 -0.40 9.66 -11.85
CA ARG A 312 0.21 9.09 -13.06
C ARG A 312 1.02 7.87 -12.68
N ILE A 313 0.75 6.74 -13.33
CA ILE A 313 1.40 5.47 -13.07
C ILE A 313 2.27 5.12 -14.27
N GLN A 314 3.58 5.02 -14.03
CA GLN A 314 4.60 4.72 -15.05
C GLN A 314 5.40 3.45 -14.72
N SER A 315 5.16 2.86 -13.55
CA SER A 315 5.81 1.62 -13.11
C SER A 315 4.81 0.71 -12.41
N PRO A 316 5.06 -0.61 -12.35
CA PRO A 316 4.16 -1.56 -11.71
C PRO A 316 3.83 -1.21 -10.25
N VAL A 317 2.55 -1.33 -9.92
CA VAL A 317 1.98 -1.13 -8.58
C VAL A 317 2.04 -2.44 -7.80
N LEU A 318 3.24 -2.77 -7.34
CA LEU A 318 3.55 -3.99 -6.56
C LEU A 318 3.92 -3.69 -5.12
N CYS A 319 3.56 -2.50 -4.61
CA CYS A 319 3.89 -2.10 -3.25
C CYS A 319 2.64 -2.06 -2.36
N SER A 320 2.86 -2.13 -1.04
CA SER A 320 1.77 -1.88 -0.09
C SER A 320 1.24 -0.45 -0.25
N THR A 321 -0.02 -0.23 0.11
CA THR A 321 -0.70 1.08 -0.01
C THR A 321 0.11 2.21 0.66
N ALA A 322 0.74 1.93 1.80
CA ALA A 322 1.60 2.89 2.49
C ALA A 322 2.83 3.30 1.65
N MET A 323 3.47 2.32 0.99
CA MET A 323 4.62 2.57 0.12
C MET A 323 4.24 3.19 -1.22
N ASN A 324 3.01 2.95 -1.70
CA ASN A 324 2.51 3.58 -2.91
C ASN A 324 2.45 5.11 -2.78
N VAL A 325 2.21 5.64 -1.57
CA VAL A 325 2.29 7.09 -1.28
C VAL A 325 3.70 7.66 -1.48
N ILE A 326 4.74 6.83 -1.33
CA ILE A 326 6.14 7.24 -1.52
C ILE A 326 6.55 7.05 -2.99
N LYS A 327 6.18 5.91 -3.58
CA LYS A 327 6.61 5.52 -4.93
C LYS A 327 5.88 6.28 -6.03
N HIS A 328 4.60 6.57 -5.84
CA HIS A 328 3.74 7.17 -6.87
C HIS A 328 3.09 8.44 -6.32
N LYS A 329 3.48 9.58 -6.88
CA LYS A 329 2.96 10.87 -6.43
C LYS A 329 1.73 11.29 -7.22
N PRO A 330 0.65 11.71 -6.54
CA PRO A 330 -0.50 12.31 -7.22
C PRO A 330 -0.07 13.52 -8.04
N LEU A 331 -0.56 13.63 -9.28
CA LEU A 331 -0.49 14.85 -10.08
C LEU A 331 -1.38 15.96 -9.50
N MET A 332 -2.51 15.55 -8.91
CA MET A 332 -3.44 16.43 -8.24
C MET A 332 -4.14 15.66 -7.13
N ALA A 333 -4.29 16.28 -5.96
CA ALA A 333 -5.08 15.74 -4.85
C ALA A 333 -6.02 16.82 -4.30
N CYS A 334 -7.21 16.40 -3.89
CA CYS A 334 -8.21 17.26 -3.27
C CYS A 334 -8.51 16.72 -1.87
N SER A 335 -8.24 17.52 -0.85
CA SER A 335 -8.65 17.19 0.51
C SER A 335 -10.16 17.35 0.65
N VAL A 336 -10.84 16.29 1.08
CA VAL A 336 -12.26 16.31 1.42
C VAL A 336 -12.48 16.48 2.94
N GLY A 337 -11.40 16.53 3.73
CA GLY A 337 -11.42 16.83 5.17
C GLY A 337 -12.05 15.76 6.07
N ALA A 338 -12.55 14.67 5.49
CA ALA A 338 -13.12 13.54 6.21
C ALA A 338 -12.87 12.22 5.49
N THR A 339 -12.64 11.16 6.26
CA THR A 339 -12.52 9.78 5.75
C THR A 339 -13.86 9.14 5.39
N THR A 340 -14.95 9.88 5.55
CA THR A 340 -16.32 9.42 5.32
C THR A 340 -17.06 10.43 4.45
N PRO A 341 -17.52 10.02 3.26
CA PRO A 341 -18.17 10.92 2.31
C PRO A 341 -19.39 11.67 2.88
N SER A 342 -20.14 11.07 3.81
CA SER A 342 -21.33 11.70 4.40
C SER A 342 -21.04 13.02 5.13
N LYS A 343 -19.81 13.22 5.62
CA LYS A 343 -19.41 14.47 6.31
C LYS A 343 -19.11 15.61 5.33
N ALA A 344 -18.90 15.30 4.05
CA ALA A 344 -18.40 16.26 3.07
C ALA A 344 -18.89 15.97 1.63
N ALA A 345 -20.11 15.48 1.44
CA ALA A 345 -20.61 14.99 0.15
C ALA A 345 -20.50 16.03 -1.00
N ASN A 346 -20.81 17.30 -0.72
CA ASN A 346 -20.64 18.40 -1.68
C ASN A 346 -19.19 18.59 -2.12
N LEU A 347 -18.26 18.57 -1.16
CA LEU A 347 -16.83 18.74 -1.42
C LEU A 347 -16.26 17.51 -2.13
N TYR A 348 -16.69 16.30 -1.72
CA TYR A 348 -16.36 15.05 -2.38
C TYR A 348 -16.72 15.11 -3.87
N ILE A 349 -17.98 15.41 -4.22
CA ILE A 349 -18.38 15.36 -5.62
C ILE A 349 -17.78 16.50 -6.46
N SER A 350 -17.55 17.66 -5.85
CA SER A 350 -16.82 18.76 -6.50
C SER A 350 -15.35 18.38 -6.76
N SER A 351 -14.74 17.64 -5.84
CA SER A 351 -13.37 17.13 -6.00
C SER A 351 -13.28 16.10 -7.11
N VAL A 352 -14.21 15.13 -7.17
CA VAL A 352 -14.31 14.17 -8.28
C VAL A 352 -14.45 14.90 -9.61
N TYR A 353 -15.35 15.90 -9.70
CA TYR A 353 -15.51 16.71 -10.90
C TYR A 353 -14.22 17.39 -11.34
N ASN A 354 -13.51 18.04 -10.40
CA ASN A 354 -12.28 18.75 -10.72
C ASN A 354 -11.17 17.80 -11.20
N LEU A 355 -11.00 16.65 -10.54
CA LEU A 355 -9.99 15.66 -10.90
C LEU A 355 -10.28 15.02 -12.26
N VAL A 356 -11.53 14.66 -12.54
CA VAL A 356 -11.94 14.14 -13.85
C VAL A 356 -11.79 15.20 -14.94
N ASN A 357 -12.19 16.44 -14.67
CA ASN A 357 -12.03 17.52 -15.63
C ASN A 357 -10.55 17.82 -15.94
N PHE A 358 -9.68 17.74 -14.93
CA PHE A 358 -8.22 17.85 -15.13
C PHE A 358 -7.69 16.70 -16.00
N TYR A 359 -8.12 15.46 -15.74
CA TYR A 359 -7.79 14.33 -16.62
C TYR A 359 -8.24 14.57 -18.06
N GLN A 360 -9.53 14.90 -18.28
CA GLN A 360 -10.11 15.06 -19.61
C GLN A 360 -9.43 16.16 -20.42
N LYS A 361 -9.04 17.27 -19.78
CA LYS A 361 -8.40 18.40 -20.47
C LYS A 361 -6.91 18.16 -20.75
N ASP A 362 -6.17 17.64 -19.76
CA ASP A 362 -4.71 17.72 -19.77
C ASP A 362 -4.03 16.36 -19.94
N LEU A 363 -4.72 15.25 -19.66
CA LEU A 363 -4.12 13.92 -19.53
C LEU A 363 -4.78 12.82 -20.35
N GLN A 364 -5.97 13.04 -20.92
CA GLN A 364 -6.69 11.98 -21.65
C GLN A 364 -5.88 11.41 -22.82
N SER A 365 -5.13 12.26 -23.52
CA SER A 365 -4.25 11.85 -24.62
C SER A 365 -2.98 11.11 -24.17
N LYS A 366 -2.71 11.03 -22.86
CA LYS A 366 -1.51 10.41 -22.29
C LYS A 366 -1.73 8.94 -21.93
N GLY A 367 -2.97 8.53 -21.67
CA GLY A 367 -3.28 7.16 -21.32
C GLY A 367 -4.67 7.00 -20.68
N PRO A 368 -5.10 5.75 -20.47
CA PRO A 368 -6.42 5.47 -19.92
C PRO A 368 -6.51 5.88 -18.47
N LEU A 369 -7.73 6.11 -18.01
CA LEU A 369 -8.04 6.41 -16.62
C LEU A 369 -8.69 5.20 -15.93
N PHE A 370 -8.04 4.69 -14.90
CA PHE A 370 -8.64 3.73 -13.97
C PHE A 370 -9.20 4.49 -12.76
N VAL A 371 -10.50 4.37 -12.52
CA VAL A 371 -11.20 5.05 -11.43
C VAL A 371 -11.57 4.03 -10.35
N ASN A 372 -10.96 4.17 -9.17
CA ASN A 372 -11.35 3.45 -7.96
C ASN A 372 -12.48 4.19 -7.26
N THR A 373 -13.54 3.49 -6.85
CA THR A 373 -14.65 4.08 -6.09
C THR A 373 -14.65 3.65 -4.64
N MET A 374 -15.30 4.44 -3.78
CA MET A 374 -15.60 4.02 -2.41
C MET A 374 -16.49 2.78 -2.34
N GLY A 375 -16.41 2.05 -1.22
CA GLY A 375 -17.17 0.82 -0.99
C GLY A 375 -18.62 0.96 -0.50
N TRP A 376 -19.25 2.12 -0.70
CA TRP A 376 -20.64 2.38 -0.27
C TRP A 376 -21.61 2.13 -1.43
N THR A 377 -22.49 1.16 -1.27
CA THR A 377 -23.33 0.62 -2.36
C THR A 377 -24.81 0.95 -2.23
N ARG A 378 -25.19 1.74 -1.22
CA ARG A 378 -26.58 2.10 -0.90
C ARG A 378 -26.72 3.59 -0.58
N ASP A 379 -27.96 4.08 -0.61
CA ASP A 379 -28.36 5.42 -0.18
C ASP A 379 -27.45 6.52 -0.74
N LEU A 380 -26.90 7.38 0.11
CA LEU A 380 -25.97 8.45 -0.27
C LEU A 380 -24.76 7.92 -1.04
N GLY A 381 -24.23 6.74 -0.68
CA GLY A 381 -23.10 6.14 -1.39
C GLY A 381 -23.43 5.82 -2.84
N LEU A 382 -24.62 5.27 -3.08
CA LEU A 382 -25.12 4.98 -4.43
C LEU A 382 -25.38 6.27 -5.22
N ALA A 383 -25.93 7.31 -4.57
CA ALA A 383 -26.16 8.61 -5.20
C ALA A 383 -24.83 9.28 -5.62
N LEU A 384 -23.81 9.20 -4.77
CA LEU A 384 -22.47 9.71 -5.08
C LEU A 384 -21.77 8.88 -6.16
N LEU A 385 -21.87 7.54 -6.12
CA LEU A 385 -21.35 6.66 -7.17
C LEU A 385 -22.00 6.97 -8.53
N THR A 386 -23.32 7.20 -8.53
CA THR A 386 -24.07 7.58 -9.73
C THR A 386 -23.54 8.88 -10.32
N ASP A 387 -23.30 9.91 -9.50
CA ASP A 387 -22.66 11.14 -9.97
C ASP A 387 -21.24 10.88 -10.48
N THR A 388 -20.42 10.10 -9.76
CA THR A 388 -19.05 9.76 -10.19
C THR A 388 -19.04 9.12 -11.59
N ILE A 389 -19.94 8.16 -11.87
CA ILE A 389 -20.07 7.56 -13.20
C ILE A 389 -20.49 8.60 -14.25
N LYS A 390 -21.48 9.45 -13.93
CA LYS A 390 -21.98 10.51 -14.82
C LYS A 390 -20.93 11.58 -15.12
N ILE A 391 -20.04 11.86 -14.17
CA ILE A 391 -18.93 12.81 -14.32
C ILE A 391 -17.81 12.18 -15.13
N ALA A 392 -17.41 10.94 -14.79
CA ALA A 392 -16.31 10.22 -15.43
C ALA A 392 -16.59 9.90 -16.90
N LEU A 393 -17.87 9.72 -17.27
CA LEU A 393 -18.30 9.29 -18.61
C LEU A 393 -17.49 8.07 -19.07
N PRO A 394 -17.56 6.94 -18.33
CA PRO A 394 -16.71 5.80 -18.60
C PRO A 394 -16.96 5.20 -19.98
N THR A 395 -15.95 4.50 -20.47
CA THR A 395 -16.03 3.53 -21.57
C THR A 395 -16.36 2.13 -21.05
N HIS A 396 -15.93 1.84 -19.82
CA HIS A 396 -16.07 0.55 -19.17
C HIS A 396 -16.47 0.75 -17.71
N VAL A 397 -17.45 -0.03 -17.25
CA VAL A 397 -17.79 -0.15 -15.82
C VAL A 397 -17.60 -1.61 -15.42
N ILE A 398 -16.78 -1.84 -14.40
CA ILE A 398 -16.56 -3.15 -13.81
C ILE A 398 -17.22 -3.16 -12.44
N GLN A 399 -18.28 -3.96 -12.29
CA GLN A 399 -19.03 -4.12 -11.05
C GLN A 399 -18.61 -5.42 -10.36
N MET A 400 -18.05 -5.29 -9.16
CA MET A 400 -17.64 -6.41 -8.32
C MET A 400 -18.72 -6.75 -7.30
N ASN A 401 -19.23 -7.97 -7.36
CA ASN A 401 -20.19 -8.50 -6.41
C ASN A 401 -19.50 -9.48 -5.45
N SER A 402 -19.72 -9.32 -4.16
CA SER A 402 -19.28 -10.25 -3.14
C SER A 402 -20.17 -11.50 -3.14
N THR A 403 -19.54 -12.67 -3.21
CA THR A 403 -20.20 -13.96 -2.94
C THR A 403 -20.17 -14.29 -1.45
N ALA A 404 -19.19 -13.74 -0.71
CA ALA A 404 -19.05 -13.93 0.73
C ALA A 404 -20.02 -13.09 1.58
N ASP A 405 -20.39 -11.90 1.10
CA ASP A 405 -21.30 -10.98 1.80
C ASP A 405 -22.18 -10.21 0.81
N GLN A 406 -23.31 -10.80 0.43
CA GLN A 406 -24.21 -10.18 -0.54
C GLN A 406 -24.81 -8.85 -0.06
N SER A 407 -24.80 -8.57 1.25
CA SER A 407 -25.35 -7.34 1.80
C SER A 407 -24.61 -6.08 1.33
N VAL A 408 -23.33 -6.22 0.97
CA VAL A 408 -22.52 -5.10 0.46
C VAL A 408 -22.65 -4.90 -1.04
N ASN A 409 -23.39 -5.75 -1.75
CA ASN A 409 -23.56 -5.64 -3.20
C ASN A 409 -24.50 -4.49 -3.56
N ILE A 410 -24.31 -3.96 -4.76
CA ILE A 410 -25.27 -3.04 -5.38
C ILE A 410 -26.46 -3.89 -5.81
N GLY A 411 -27.67 -3.47 -5.44
CA GLY A 411 -28.88 -4.29 -5.63
C GLY A 411 -29.35 -4.46 -7.08
N PHE A 412 -28.60 -3.96 -8.05
CA PHE A 412 -28.92 -4.00 -9.47
C PHE A 412 -27.65 -3.83 -10.31
N ASP A 413 -27.77 -4.16 -11.60
CA ASP A 413 -26.70 -4.01 -12.58
C ASP A 413 -26.57 -2.54 -12.99
N LEU A 414 -25.36 -1.99 -12.90
CA LEU A 414 -25.06 -0.61 -13.30
C LEU A 414 -24.97 -0.46 -14.83
N THR A 415 -26.00 -0.88 -15.57
CA THR A 415 -26.10 -0.61 -17.00
C THR A 415 -26.23 0.89 -17.28
N PRO A 416 -25.89 1.37 -18.49
CA PRO A 416 -26.09 2.77 -18.84
C PRO A 416 -27.54 3.24 -18.59
N GLU A 417 -28.52 2.37 -18.83
CA GLU A 417 -29.95 2.66 -18.63
C GLU A 417 -30.30 2.77 -17.15
N SER A 418 -29.78 1.88 -16.30
CA SER A 418 -30.05 1.94 -14.86
C SER A 418 -29.45 3.21 -14.26
N VAL A 419 -28.18 3.51 -14.56
CA VAL A 419 -27.49 4.72 -14.06
C VAL A 419 -28.16 6.01 -14.52
N LYS A 420 -28.72 6.05 -15.73
CA LYS A 420 -29.51 7.21 -16.22
C LYS A 420 -30.76 7.43 -15.37
N ARG A 421 -31.43 6.36 -14.93
CA ARG A 421 -32.67 6.41 -14.13
C ARG A 421 -32.41 6.84 -12.67
N PHE A 422 -31.24 6.53 -12.12
CA PHE A 422 -30.90 6.94 -10.75
C PHE A 422 -30.55 8.42 -10.69
N ASN A 423 -31.16 9.12 -9.73
CA ASN A 423 -30.75 10.46 -9.37
C ASN A 423 -29.45 10.38 -8.59
N GLY A 424 -28.43 11.10 -9.06
CA GLY A 424 -27.22 11.26 -8.27
C GLY A 424 -27.41 12.31 -7.17
N TYR A 425 -26.40 12.49 -6.32
CA TYR A 425 -26.46 13.42 -5.20
C TYR A 425 -26.61 14.89 -5.67
N ARG A 426 -25.84 15.30 -6.68
CA ARG A 426 -25.83 16.65 -7.25
C ARG A 426 -26.34 16.68 -8.70
N TYR A 427 -26.11 15.62 -9.49
CA TYR A 427 -26.49 15.59 -10.90
C TYR A 427 -27.75 14.73 -11.12
N SER A 428 -28.89 15.26 -10.68
CA SER A 428 -30.21 14.75 -11.06
C SER A 428 -30.56 15.24 -12.48
N GLY A 429 -31.00 14.33 -13.36
CA GLY A 429 -31.53 14.69 -14.69
C GLY A 429 -30.61 15.47 -15.63
N SER A 430 -29.29 15.47 -15.45
CA SER A 430 -28.37 16.29 -16.26
C SER A 430 -28.28 15.82 -17.72
N ASP A 431 -28.15 16.76 -18.68
CA ASP A 431 -28.02 16.44 -20.11
C ASP A 431 -26.81 15.54 -20.43
N ARG A 432 -25.75 15.59 -19.61
CA ARG A 432 -24.58 14.69 -19.72
C ARG A 432 -24.96 13.21 -19.63
N THR A 433 -26.12 12.88 -19.05
CA THR A 433 -26.62 11.50 -18.95
C THR A 433 -27.16 10.96 -20.27
N ARG A 434 -27.60 11.81 -21.21
CA ARG A 434 -28.21 11.37 -22.48
C ARG A 434 -27.24 10.56 -23.34
N SER A 435 -25.94 10.81 -23.20
CA SER A 435 -24.87 10.15 -23.96
C SER A 435 -24.11 9.04 -23.23
N LEU A 436 -24.49 8.62 -22.01
CA LEU A 436 -23.81 7.52 -21.33
C LEU A 436 -23.90 6.24 -22.18
N LYS A 437 -22.72 5.75 -22.59
CA LYS A 437 -22.51 4.53 -23.39
C LYS A 437 -21.22 3.88 -22.90
N TYR A 438 -21.33 2.73 -22.25
CA TYR A 438 -20.20 1.95 -21.78
C TYR A 438 -20.53 0.47 -21.76
N LYS A 439 -19.49 -0.36 -21.74
CA LYS A 439 -19.62 -1.81 -21.52
C LYS A 439 -19.64 -2.07 -20.01
N LEU A 440 -20.65 -2.82 -19.55
CA LEU A 440 -20.71 -3.31 -18.18
C LEU A 440 -20.13 -4.73 -18.11
N SER A 441 -19.21 -4.95 -17.19
CA SER A 441 -18.72 -6.28 -16.83
C SER A 441 -18.96 -6.53 -15.35
N ILE A 442 -19.63 -7.63 -15.03
CA ILE A 442 -19.90 -8.03 -13.65
C ILE A 442 -18.99 -9.20 -13.31
N ILE A 443 -18.27 -9.10 -12.20
CA ILE A 443 -17.41 -10.18 -11.71
C ILE A 443 -17.71 -10.47 -10.24
N GLU A 444 -17.47 -11.71 -9.86
CA GLU A 444 -17.64 -12.18 -8.49
C GLU A 444 -16.34 -12.09 -7.70
N SER A 445 -16.47 -11.89 -6.39
CA SER A 445 -15.35 -11.85 -5.45
C SER A 445 -15.69 -12.57 -4.16
N ASN A 446 -14.84 -13.52 -3.80
CA ASN A 446 -14.93 -14.28 -2.55
C ASN A 446 -14.05 -13.69 -1.43
N ASN A 447 -13.64 -12.43 -1.56
CA ASN A 447 -12.80 -11.78 -0.55
C ASN A 447 -13.54 -11.63 0.78
N LYS A 448 -12.92 -12.10 1.86
CA LYS A 448 -13.43 -11.95 3.23
C LYS A 448 -13.07 -10.57 3.79
N ARG A 449 -13.90 -10.06 4.71
CA ARG A 449 -13.67 -8.76 5.35
C ARG A 449 -12.32 -8.74 6.09
N SER A 450 -11.50 -7.73 5.82
CA SER A 450 -10.29 -7.39 6.56
C SER A 450 -10.60 -6.36 7.66
N LYS A 451 -10.05 -6.55 8.86
CA LYS A 451 -10.21 -5.64 10.02
C LYS A 451 -9.11 -4.56 10.14
N LYS A 452 -8.23 -4.40 9.15
CA LYS A 452 -6.99 -3.58 9.27
C LYS A 452 -7.07 -2.14 8.72
N SER A 453 -8.27 -1.57 8.57
CA SER A 453 -8.41 -0.26 7.89
C SER A 453 -7.71 0.88 8.64
N GLN A 454 -7.83 0.97 9.97
CA GLN A 454 -7.19 2.04 10.75
C GLN A 454 -5.67 2.01 10.64
N THR A 455 -5.05 0.85 10.86
CA THR A 455 -3.59 0.65 10.75
C THR A 455 -3.07 1.05 9.37
N THR A 456 -3.82 0.76 8.31
CA THR A 456 -3.44 1.15 6.94
C THR A 456 -3.41 2.67 6.79
N ARG A 457 -4.40 3.40 7.33
CA ARG A 457 -4.44 4.86 7.28
C ARG A 457 -3.26 5.49 8.04
N ASP A 458 -2.98 4.98 9.23
CA ASP A 458 -1.88 5.48 10.06
C ASP A 458 -0.54 5.28 9.32
N LEU A 459 -0.34 4.12 8.68
CA LEU A 459 0.83 3.85 7.86
C LEU A 459 0.96 4.78 6.65
N GLN A 460 -0.14 5.10 5.98
CA GLN A 460 -0.13 6.03 4.85
C GLN A 460 0.21 7.45 5.29
N GLN A 461 -0.33 7.89 6.42
CA GLN A 461 0.00 9.20 7.00
C GLN A 461 1.48 9.27 7.36
N LEU A 462 2.01 8.24 8.03
CA LEU A 462 3.43 8.15 8.35
C LEU A 462 4.31 8.11 7.08
N SER A 463 3.87 7.41 6.03
CA SER A 463 4.60 7.32 4.75
C SER A 463 4.60 8.65 3.98
N TYR A 464 3.54 9.45 4.10
CA TYR A 464 3.52 10.81 3.58
C TYR A 464 4.43 11.73 4.39
N MET A 465 4.34 11.64 5.72
CA MET A 465 5.13 12.42 6.67
C MET A 465 6.63 12.14 6.56
N SER A 466 7.03 10.88 6.30
CA SER A 466 8.44 10.50 6.11
C SER A 466 9.05 11.02 4.81
N GLN A 467 8.27 11.64 3.93
CA GLN A 467 8.76 12.35 2.75
C GLN A 467 9.08 13.81 3.06
N MET A 468 8.68 14.35 4.22
CA MET A 468 8.98 15.72 4.63
C MET A 468 10.38 15.78 5.23
N PRO A 469 11.36 16.46 4.60
CA PRO A 469 12.73 16.50 5.10
C PRO A 469 12.86 17.11 6.50
N ASP A 470 11.96 18.04 6.82
CA ASP A 470 11.97 18.82 8.05
C ASP A 470 11.29 18.13 9.24
N ILE A 471 10.70 16.94 9.04
CA ILE A 471 9.82 16.32 10.03
C ILE A 471 10.51 16.05 11.38
N ALA A 472 11.81 15.78 11.34
CA ALA A 472 12.59 15.47 12.53
C ALA A 472 13.00 16.71 13.34
N PHE A 473 12.93 17.92 12.76
CA PHE A 473 13.56 19.11 13.34
C PHE A 473 12.65 20.35 13.39
N LYS A 474 11.46 20.31 12.77
CA LYS A 474 10.47 21.39 12.83
C LYS A 474 9.19 20.95 13.52
N PRO A 475 8.52 21.84 14.27
CA PRO A 475 7.17 21.55 14.76
C PRO A 475 6.19 21.42 13.58
N PHE A 476 5.13 20.63 13.76
CA PHE A 476 4.19 20.28 12.68
C PHE A 476 3.61 21.49 11.93
N PHE A 477 3.29 22.57 12.64
CA PHE A 477 2.76 23.80 12.03
C PHE A 477 3.77 24.55 11.15
N ALA A 478 5.07 24.28 11.30
CA ALA A 478 6.15 24.88 10.53
C ALA A 478 6.68 23.93 9.44
N MET A 479 6.11 22.74 9.31
CA MET A 479 6.46 21.80 8.24
C MET A 479 5.91 22.34 6.91
N THR A 480 6.73 22.27 5.87
CA THR A 480 6.25 22.49 4.50
C THR A 480 5.63 21.19 4.03
N PRO A 481 4.34 21.15 3.65
CA PRO A 481 3.73 19.96 3.07
C PRO A 481 4.56 19.49 1.87
N TYR A 482 4.67 18.18 1.72
CA TYR A 482 5.37 17.61 0.57
C TYR A 482 4.65 18.01 -0.72
N LYS A 483 5.40 18.56 -1.68
CA LYS A 483 4.86 19.12 -2.93
C LYS A 483 4.55 18.05 -3.97
#